data_AF-A0A3D1EQG9-F1
#
_entry.id   AF-A0A3D1EQG9-F1
#
_cell.length_a   1.000
_cell.length_b   1.000
_cell.length_c   1.000
_cell.angle_alpha   90.00
_cell.angle_beta   90.00
_cell.angle_gamma   90.00
#
_symmetry.space_group_name_H-M   'P 1'
#
loop_
_entity.id
_entity.type
_entity.pdbx_description
1 polymer ?
#
loop_
_entity_poly.entity_id
_entity_poly.type
_entity_poly.pdbx_seq_one_letter_code
_entity_poly.pdbx_strand_id
1 'polypeptide(L)'
;MIDQRGASASTLPEQPSKSKRWIRRMLSYAPAAAVAGSHPWSPFEPWLSPFLPHATTLVLLVLIAHLVCRHWRGSGVLGVAGLVGIWAWTNALQHQKSTTTPPPDARVISAGFANLGISKAPAPGAADALQDWASEQPFDLFGVVECSTSQLEHIRSWQKWHTVHAEPENHSADGIALFSMHPIRSVKIARTSNARLDHLTAIVDAPGGTFQVELTHPCPPVPGWLHQRRAELNQISTAATSSNWPVVVLGDLNETPYGASWRRLLKTSGLSATGPLGTPTWPSQLKGVLVPQCLGIRIDHILVGPEWEAGPLKVGPKITSDHRPIRVEIWLGDQEET
;
A
#
# COMPACT_ATOMS: atom_id res chain seq x y z
N MET A 1 10.43 -76.84 27.22
CA MET A 1 10.39 -75.57 28.00
C MET A 1 10.08 -74.45 27.03
N ILE A 2 8.88 -73.88 27.14
CA ILE A 2 8.44 -72.75 26.32
C ILE A 2 8.83 -71.48 27.09
N ASP A 3 9.65 -70.61 26.50
CA ASP A 3 10.06 -69.34 27.11
C ASP A 3 8.83 -68.42 27.24
N GLN A 4 8.42 -68.15 28.48
CA GLN A 4 7.28 -67.28 28.83
C GLN A 4 7.70 -65.83 29.13
N ARG A 5 8.79 -65.33 28.55
CA ARG A 5 9.11 -63.90 28.64
C ARG A 5 8.30 -63.12 27.61
N GLY A 6 7.12 -62.67 28.05
CA GLY A 6 6.27 -61.73 27.31
C GLY A 6 7.05 -60.50 26.85
N ALA A 7 6.75 -60.05 25.63
CA ALA A 7 7.32 -58.83 25.07
C ALA A 7 6.98 -57.64 25.99
N SER A 8 8.00 -57.15 26.70
CA SER A 8 7.96 -55.86 27.37
C SER A 8 7.67 -54.79 26.32
N ALA A 9 6.42 -54.31 26.29
CA ALA A 9 6.07 -53.14 25.51
C ALA A 9 6.84 -51.95 26.08
N SER A 10 7.81 -51.45 25.32
CA SER A 10 8.54 -50.22 25.63
C SER A 10 7.55 -49.07 25.85
N THR A 11 7.36 -48.66 27.10
CA THR A 11 6.54 -47.49 27.50
C THR A 11 7.32 -46.18 27.42
N LEU A 12 8.53 -46.17 26.85
CA LEU A 12 9.29 -44.94 26.67
C LEU A 12 8.61 -44.07 25.59
N PRO A 13 8.19 -42.83 25.92
CA PRO A 13 7.63 -41.94 24.91
C PRO A 13 8.66 -41.72 23.81
N GLU A 14 8.25 -41.98 22.58
CA GLU A 14 9.08 -41.82 21.39
C GLU A 14 9.69 -40.41 21.39
N GLN A 15 10.99 -40.31 21.64
CA GLN A 15 11.69 -39.02 21.65
C GLN A 15 11.55 -38.42 20.24
N PRO A 16 10.98 -37.21 20.10
CA PRO A 16 10.83 -36.62 18.78
C PRO A 16 12.20 -36.50 18.14
N SER A 17 12.31 -36.99 16.90
CA SER A 17 13.53 -36.93 16.11
C SER A 17 14.11 -35.51 16.14
N LYS A 18 15.43 -35.39 16.03
CA LYS A 18 16.12 -34.07 16.00
C LYS A 18 15.46 -33.12 14.99
N SER A 19 15.00 -33.64 13.84
CA SER A 19 14.25 -32.89 12.82
C SER A 19 12.92 -32.32 13.33
N LYS A 20 12.09 -33.11 14.01
CA LYS A 20 10.81 -32.65 14.61
C LYS A 20 11.03 -31.54 15.64
N ARG A 21 12.11 -31.63 16.42
CA ARG A 21 12.48 -30.62 17.44
C ARG A 21 12.92 -29.29 16.80
N TRP A 22 13.66 -29.36 15.70
CA TRP A 22 14.08 -28.19 14.91
C TRP A 22 12.89 -27.49 14.25
N ILE A 23 12.02 -28.25 13.57
CA ILE A 23 10.81 -27.70 12.93
C ILE A 23 9.93 -26.98 13.94
N ARG A 24 9.69 -27.58 15.12
CA ARG A 24 8.90 -26.95 16.18
C ARG A 24 9.51 -25.63 16.64
N ARG A 25 10.84 -25.57 16.82
CA ARG A 25 11.51 -24.33 17.21
C ARG A 25 11.41 -23.26 16.12
N MET A 26 11.57 -23.62 14.85
CA MET A 26 11.41 -22.67 13.75
C MET A 26 9.98 -22.11 13.71
N LEU A 27 8.96 -22.95 13.78
CA LEU A 27 7.56 -22.51 13.80
C LEU A 27 7.26 -21.62 15.02
N SER A 28 7.83 -21.93 16.19
CA SER A 28 7.63 -21.12 17.39
C SER A 28 8.26 -19.73 17.32
N TYR A 29 9.41 -19.56 16.66
CA TYR A 29 10.19 -18.31 16.76
C TYR A 29 10.37 -17.56 15.44
N ALA A 30 10.01 -18.14 14.29
CA ALA A 30 10.06 -17.45 13.00
C ALA A 30 9.22 -16.16 12.96
N PRO A 31 8.00 -16.09 13.54
CA PRO A 31 7.25 -14.84 13.58
C PRO A 31 7.97 -13.75 14.39
N ALA A 32 8.63 -14.12 15.50
CA ALA A 32 9.40 -13.17 16.30
C ALA A 32 10.64 -12.65 15.54
N ALA A 33 11.31 -13.53 14.79
CA ALA A 33 12.39 -13.13 13.89
C ALA A 33 11.90 -12.21 12.76
N ALA A 34 10.68 -12.42 12.25
CA ALA A 34 10.08 -11.55 11.25
C ALA A 34 9.77 -10.15 11.82
N VAL A 35 9.24 -10.06 13.05
CA VAL A 35 9.08 -8.78 13.76
C VAL A 35 10.44 -8.09 13.93
N ALA A 36 11.45 -8.79 14.45
CA ALA A 36 12.79 -8.21 14.59
C ALA A 36 13.36 -7.74 13.24
N GLY A 37 13.18 -8.54 12.19
CA GLY A 37 13.66 -8.26 10.84
C GLY A 37 12.92 -7.12 10.14
N SER A 38 11.77 -6.68 10.64
CA SER A 38 10.98 -5.53 10.14
C SER A 38 11.50 -4.17 10.59
N HIS A 39 12.52 -4.11 11.47
CA HIS A 39 13.03 -2.85 11.99
C HIS A 39 14.17 -2.28 11.13
N PRO A 40 14.38 -0.95 11.12
CA PRO A 40 15.31 -0.27 10.20
C PRO A 40 16.78 -0.72 10.26
N TRP A 41 17.22 -1.33 11.36
CA TRP A 41 18.58 -1.86 11.50
C TRP A 41 18.77 -3.20 10.80
N SER A 42 17.69 -3.87 10.41
CA SER A 42 17.71 -5.16 9.74
C SER A 42 17.91 -4.99 8.23
N PRO A 43 18.82 -5.76 7.60
CA PRO A 43 18.93 -5.78 6.15
C PRO A 43 17.68 -6.36 5.47
N PHE A 44 16.84 -7.11 6.21
CA PHE A 44 15.62 -7.72 5.69
C PHE A 44 14.40 -6.81 5.76
N GLU A 45 14.55 -5.60 6.31
CA GLU A 45 13.45 -4.67 6.58
C GLU A 45 12.54 -4.45 5.38
N PRO A 46 13.03 -4.17 4.15
CA PRO A 46 12.16 -3.86 3.02
C PRO A 46 11.19 -5.00 2.64
N TRP A 47 11.51 -6.24 3.01
CA TRP A 47 10.71 -7.42 2.70
C TRP A 47 9.85 -7.89 3.87
N LEU A 48 10.19 -7.52 5.10
CA LEU A 48 9.48 -7.95 6.31
C LEU A 48 8.57 -6.87 6.88
N SER A 49 8.94 -5.60 6.77
CA SER A 49 8.13 -4.50 7.30
C SER A 49 6.74 -4.40 6.69
N PRO A 50 6.51 -4.67 5.39
CA PRO A 50 5.15 -4.71 4.84
C PRO A 50 4.21 -5.67 5.58
N PHE A 51 4.76 -6.73 6.17
CA PHE A 51 4.02 -7.79 6.84
C PHE A 51 4.10 -7.69 8.37
N LEU A 52 4.53 -6.56 8.94
CA LEU A 52 4.63 -6.38 10.39
C LEU A 52 3.32 -6.72 11.14
N PRO A 53 2.12 -6.28 10.69
CA PRO A 53 0.85 -6.68 11.32
C PRO A 53 0.63 -8.20 11.33
N HIS A 54 0.95 -8.86 10.21
CA HIS A 54 0.80 -10.31 10.06
C HIS A 54 1.77 -11.06 10.98
N ALA A 55 3.05 -10.66 10.97
CA ALA A 55 4.07 -11.24 11.84
C ALA A 55 3.72 -11.07 13.32
N THR A 56 3.27 -9.87 13.71
CA THR A 56 2.81 -9.58 15.08
C THR A 56 1.63 -10.46 15.47
N THR A 57 0.63 -10.57 14.61
CA THR A 57 -0.55 -11.43 14.84
C THR A 57 -0.14 -12.89 15.03
N LEU A 58 0.75 -13.40 14.18
CA LEU A 58 1.28 -14.76 14.32
C LEU A 58 2.06 -14.95 15.63
N VAL A 59 2.88 -13.98 16.05
CA VAL A 59 3.55 -14.01 17.37
C VAL A 59 2.53 -14.17 18.50
N LEU A 60 1.44 -13.39 18.48
CA LEU A 60 0.41 -13.44 19.51
C LEU A 60 -0.33 -14.79 19.53
N LEU A 61 -0.65 -15.37 18.37
CA LEU A 61 -1.27 -16.69 18.27
C LEU A 61 -0.35 -17.79 18.83
N VAL A 62 0.93 -17.76 18.48
CA VAL A 62 1.92 -18.72 19.01
C VAL A 62 2.15 -18.51 20.51
N LEU A 63 2.15 -17.26 20.98
CA LEU A 63 2.24 -16.93 22.40
C LEU A 63 1.08 -17.55 23.19
N ILE A 64 -0.16 -17.41 22.70
CA ILE A 64 -1.35 -18.02 23.32
C ILE A 64 -1.16 -19.54 23.41
N ALA A 65 -0.74 -20.19 22.32
CA ALA A 65 -0.47 -21.63 22.32
C ALA A 65 0.61 -22.03 23.34
N HIS A 66 1.68 -21.25 23.46
CA HIS A 66 2.74 -21.49 24.46
C HIS A 66 2.24 -21.34 25.89
N LEU A 67 1.40 -20.33 26.16
CA LEU A 67 0.80 -20.12 27.49
C LEU A 67 -0.12 -21.27 27.88
N VAL A 68 -0.99 -21.72 26.95
CA VAL A 68 -1.86 -22.89 27.15
C VAL A 68 -1.05 -24.16 27.43
N CYS A 69 0.03 -24.38 26.69
CA CYS A 69 0.96 -25.50 26.87
C CYS A 69 1.97 -25.30 28.01
N ARG A 70 1.87 -24.21 28.79
CA ARG A 70 2.76 -23.87 29.93
C ARG A 70 4.25 -23.82 29.57
N HIS A 71 4.57 -23.41 28.34
CA HIS A 71 5.94 -23.23 27.84
C HIS A 71 6.53 -21.85 28.22
N TRP A 72 6.59 -21.56 29.52
CA TRP A 72 6.87 -20.22 30.08
C TRP A 72 8.12 -19.53 29.53
N ARG A 73 9.23 -20.27 29.37
CA ARG A 73 10.48 -19.71 28.83
C ARG A 73 10.31 -19.15 27.41
N GLY A 74 9.56 -19.86 26.56
CA GLY A 74 9.29 -19.40 25.20
C GLY A 74 8.25 -18.27 25.18
N SER A 75 7.29 -18.29 26.10
CA SER A 75 6.29 -17.23 26.26
C SER A 75 6.94 -15.88 26.55
N GLY A 76 8.03 -15.83 27.34
CA GLY A 76 8.74 -14.56 27.60
C GLY A 76 9.29 -13.90 26.33
N VAL A 77 9.96 -14.68 25.47
CA VAL A 77 10.50 -14.19 24.20
C VAL A 77 9.39 -13.70 23.27
N LEU A 78 8.32 -14.48 23.14
CA LEU A 78 7.18 -14.14 22.30
C LEU A 78 6.38 -12.95 22.85
N GLY A 79 6.30 -12.80 24.17
CA GLY A 79 5.70 -11.64 24.83
C GLY A 79 6.43 -10.36 24.48
N VAL A 80 7.76 -10.34 24.59
CA VAL A 80 8.58 -9.17 24.20
C VAL A 80 8.42 -8.88 22.70
N ALA A 81 8.53 -9.89 21.84
CA ALA A 81 8.36 -9.71 20.40
C ALA A 81 6.96 -9.19 20.04
N GLY A 82 5.91 -9.69 20.71
CA GLY A 82 4.54 -9.24 20.52
C GLY A 82 4.34 -7.79 20.93
N LEU A 83 4.89 -7.37 22.09
CA LEU A 83 4.85 -5.98 22.54
C LEU A 83 5.57 -5.03 21.58
N VAL A 84 6.77 -5.41 21.13
CA VAL A 84 7.54 -4.63 20.14
C VAL A 84 6.77 -4.53 18.82
N GLY A 85 6.18 -5.63 18.36
CA GLY A 85 5.38 -5.66 17.14
C GLY A 85 4.12 -4.79 17.22
N ILE A 86 3.37 -4.87 18.33
CA ILE A 86 2.20 -4.02 18.57
C ILE A 86 2.60 -2.55 18.60
N TRP A 87 3.66 -2.21 19.35
CA TRP A 87 4.14 -0.83 19.45
C TRP A 87 4.57 -0.28 18.07
N ALA A 88 5.33 -1.06 17.30
CA ALA A 88 5.77 -0.64 15.97
C ALA A 88 4.59 -0.50 15.00
N TRP A 89 3.62 -1.42 15.05
CA TRP A 89 2.39 -1.36 14.25
C TRP A 89 1.58 -0.11 14.59
N THR A 90 1.23 0.11 15.85
CA THR A 90 0.38 1.25 16.24
C THR A 90 1.06 2.59 16.01
N ASN A 91 2.37 2.70 16.27
CA ASN A 91 3.15 3.92 16.01
C ASN A 91 3.22 4.26 14.51
N ALA A 92 3.28 3.25 13.63
CA ALA A 92 3.26 3.48 12.18
C ALA A 92 1.93 4.10 11.69
N LEU A 93 0.81 3.76 12.34
CA LEU A 93 -0.52 4.29 11.97
C LEU A 93 -0.78 5.72 12.46
N GLN A 94 0.06 6.27 13.35
CA GLN A 94 -0.08 7.63 13.84
C GLN A 94 0.31 8.71 12.82
N HIS A 95 1.03 8.34 11.76
CA HIS A 95 1.57 9.28 10.76
C HIS A 95 0.61 9.52 9.57
N GLN A 96 -0.68 9.23 9.75
CA GLN A 96 -1.71 9.51 8.74
C GLN A 96 -2.32 10.90 8.99
N LYS A 97 -2.82 11.54 7.92
CA LYS A 97 -3.57 12.80 8.01
C LYS A 97 -4.82 12.57 8.85
N SER A 98 -5.08 13.48 9.78
CA SER A 98 -6.33 13.50 10.54
C SER A 98 -7.52 13.65 9.60
N THR A 99 -8.55 12.83 9.80
CA THR A 99 -9.77 12.90 9.01
C THR A 99 -10.72 13.93 9.61
N THR A 100 -11.16 14.88 8.79
CA THR A 100 -12.11 15.93 9.18
C THR A 100 -13.37 15.87 8.30
N THR A 101 -14.42 16.59 8.68
CA THR A 101 -15.58 16.79 7.80
C THR A 101 -15.39 18.12 7.09
N PRO A 102 -15.62 18.20 5.77
CA PRO A 102 -15.50 19.47 5.06
C PRO A 102 -16.48 20.50 5.63
N PRO A 103 -16.07 21.77 5.81
CA PRO A 103 -17.00 22.84 6.14
C PRO A 103 -18.01 23.03 5.00
N PRO A 104 -19.20 23.61 5.27
CA PRO A 104 -20.29 23.70 4.28
C PRO A 104 -19.93 24.38 2.95
N ASP A 105 -18.93 25.26 2.97
CA ASP A 105 -18.46 26.06 1.84
C ASP A 105 -17.13 25.56 1.24
N ALA A 106 -16.55 24.48 1.78
CA ALA A 106 -15.33 23.90 1.24
C ALA A 106 -15.49 23.49 -0.22
N ARG A 107 -14.47 23.82 -1.01
CA ARG A 107 -14.33 23.37 -2.40
C ARG A 107 -13.69 21.99 -2.41
N VAL A 108 -14.51 20.97 -2.17
CA VAL A 108 -14.09 19.58 -2.10
C VAL A 108 -13.74 19.05 -3.49
N ILE A 109 -12.63 18.33 -3.57
CA ILE A 109 -12.18 17.56 -4.73
C ILE A 109 -12.23 16.08 -4.34
N SER A 110 -12.94 15.28 -5.12
CA SER A 110 -12.90 13.83 -5.00
C SER A 110 -11.73 13.27 -5.80
N ALA A 111 -10.66 12.90 -5.09
CA ALA A 111 -9.46 12.30 -5.65
C ALA A 111 -9.53 10.77 -5.58
N GLY A 112 -9.25 10.09 -6.70
CA GLY A 112 -9.20 8.65 -6.80
C GLY A 112 -7.91 8.15 -7.42
N PHE A 113 -7.57 6.89 -7.12
CA PHE A 113 -6.44 6.21 -7.73
C PHE A 113 -6.72 4.71 -7.95
N ALA A 114 -6.21 4.14 -9.05
CA ALA A 114 -6.27 2.70 -9.29
C ALA A 114 -5.06 2.18 -10.08
N ASN A 115 -4.40 1.14 -9.58
CA ASN A 115 -3.57 0.26 -10.41
C ASN A 115 -4.50 -0.72 -11.16
N LEU A 116 -4.55 -0.62 -12.48
CA LEU A 116 -5.46 -1.42 -13.31
C LEU A 116 -4.89 -2.79 -13.68
N GLY A 117 -3.62 -3.02 -13.38
CA GLY A 117 -2.84 -4.17 -13.81
C GLY A 117 -2.74 -4.27 -15.33
N ILE A 118 -1.77 -5.07 -15.80
CA ILE A 118 -1.56 -5.42 -17.22
C ILE A 118 -2.71 -6.32 -17.73
N SER A 119 -3.91 -5.77 -17.78
CA SER A 119 -5.16 -6.43 -18.14
C SER A 119 -5.90 -5.63 -19.21
N LYS A 120 -6.83 -6.28 -19.92
CA LYS A 120 -7.64 -5.60 -20.94
C LYS A 120 -8.85 -4.93 -20.31
N ALA A 121 -9.36 -3.89 -20.97
CA ALA A 121 -10.64 -3.30 -20.60
C ALA A 121 -11.77 -4.36 -20.60
N PRO A 122 -12.80 -4.18 -19.76
CA PRO A 122 -14.03 -4.96 -19.87
C PRO A 122 -14.60 -4.90 -21.29
N ALA A 123 -15.24 -5.98 -21.73
CA ALA A 123 -15.95 -5.95 -23.02
C ALA A 123 -17.08 -4.90 -22.96
N PRO A 124 -17.41 -4.21 -24.06
CA PRO A 124 -18.53 -3.27 -24.09
C PRO A 124 -19.82 -3.92 -23.57
N GLY A 125 -20.48 -3.28 -22.59
CA GLY A 125 -21.70 -3.78 -21.96
C GLY A 125 -21.49 -4.87 -20.89
N ALA A 126 -20.25 -5.28 -20.60
CA ALA A 126 -19.96 -6.11 -19.44
C ALA A 126 -20.04 -5.29 -18.15
N ALA A 127 -20.35 -5.95 -17.05
CA ALA A 127 -20.30 -5.33 -15.72
C ALA A 127 -18.88 -4.86 -15.40
N ASP A 128 -18.75 -3.63 -14.91
CA ASP A 128 -17.49 -3.03 -14.48
C ASP A 128 -17.67 -2.37 -13.13
N ALA A 129 -17.23 -3.05 -12.07
CA ALA A 129 -17.34 -2.57 -10.71
C ALA A 129 -16.60 -1.24 -10.47
N LEU A 130 -15.59 -0.90 -11.27
CA LEU A 130 -14.91 0.39 -11.17
C LEU A 130 -15.77 1.50 -11.75
N GLN A 131 -16.38 1.27 -12.91
CA GLN A 131 -17.31 2.21 -13.54
C GLN A 131 -18.58 2.40 -12.70
N ASP A 132 -19.14 1.30 -12.15
CA ASP A 132 -20.30 1.35 -11.26
C ASP A 132 -19.97 2.21 -10.03
N TRP A 133 -18.81 2.00 -9.42
CA TRP A 133 -18.37 2.79 -8.28
C TRP A 133 -18.13 4.26 -8.63
N ALA A 134 -17.53 4.55 -9.78
CA ALA A 134 -17.35 5.91 -10.28
C ALA A 134 -18.68 6.61 -10.59
N SER A 135 -19.71 5.85 -10.98
CA SER A 135 -21.05 6.39 -11.27
C SER A 135 -21.80 6.73 -9.97
N GLU A 136 -21.66 5.90 -8.94
CA GLU A 136 -22.23 6.16 -7.61
C GLU A 136 -21.47 7.23 -6.83
N GLN A 137 -20.15 7.27 -6.98
CA GLN A 137 -19.23 8.16 -6.28
C GLN A 137 -18.21 8.75 -7.27
N PRO A 138 -18.59 9.84 -7.97
CA PRO A 138 -17.75 10.44 -9.00
C PRO A 138 -16.38 10.89 -8.50
N PHE A 139 -15.41 10.84 -9.41
CA PHE A 139 -14.08 11.40 -9.23
C PHE A 139 -13.97 12.74 -9.97
N ASP A 140 -13.39 13.74 -9.31
CA ASP A 140 -12.98 15.00 -9.94
C ASP A 140 -11.55 14.89 -10.48
N LEU A 141 -10.73 14.08 -9.80
CA LEU A 141 -9.35 13.78 -10.15
C LEU A 141 -9.14 12.27 -10.04
N PHE A 142 -8.69 11.61 -11.10
CA PHE A 142 -8.49 10.16 -11.10
C PHE A 142 -7.16 9.80 -11.75
N GLY A 143 -6.28 9.15 -10.98
CA GLY A 143 -4.99 8.66 -11.46
C GLY A 143 -5.01 7.15 -11.67
N VAL A 144 -4.44 6.68 -12.78
CA VAL A 144 -4.28 5.24 -13.03
C VAL A 144 -2.87 4.88 -13.47
N VAL A 145 -2.42 3.70 -13.09
CA VAL A 145 -1.14 3.10 -13.48
C VAL A 145 -1.36 1.68 -14.00
N GLU A 146 -0.36 1.17 -14.74
CA GLU A 146 -0.46 -0.09 -15.47
C GLU A 146 -1.72 -0.11 -16.34
N CYS A 147 -1.99 0.99 -17.07
CA CYS A 147 -3.20 1.13 -17.87
C CYS A 147 -2.91 0.92 -19.36
N SER A 148 -3.59 -0.06 -19.97
CA SER A 148 -3.59 -0.23 -21.42
C SER A 148 -4.38 0.88 -22.11
N THR A 149 -4.09 1.15 -23.38
CA THR A 149 -4.85 2.11 -24.19
C THR A 149 -6.35 1.80 -24.21
N SER A 150 -6.74 0.51 -24.18
CA SER A 150 -8.15 0.12 -24.13
C SER A 150 -8.86 0.52 -22.84
N GLN A 151 -8.17 0.42 -21.69
CA GLN A 151 -8.73 0.83 -20.39
C GLN A 151 -8.80 2.36 -20.30
N LEU A 152 -7.81 3.05 -20.86
CA LEU A 152 -7.81 4.51 -20.97
C LEU A 152 -9.06 5.01 -21.72
N GLU A 153 -9.34 4.48 -22.91
CA GLU A 153 -10.51 4.88 -23.69
C GLU A 153 -11.83 4.52 -23.00
N HIS A 154 -11.87 3.39 -22.29
CA HIS A 154 -13.03 3.03 -21.47
C HIS A 154 -13.29 4.06 -20.36
N ILE A 155 -12.26 4.49 -19.62
CA ILE A 155 -12.37 5.53 -18.57
C ILE A 155 -12.74 6.89 -19.18
N ARG A 156 -12.19 7.24 -20.35
CA ARG A 156 -12.56 8.46 -21.10
C ARG A 156 -14.03 8.50 -21.47
N SER A 157 -14.67 7.33 -21.63
CA SER A 157 -16.09 7.24 -21.98
C SER A 157 -17.02 7.55 -20.81
N TRP A 158 -16.54 7.47 -19.56
CA TRP A 158 -17.39 7.66 -18.37
C TRP A 158 -17.91 9.09 -18.26
N GLN A 159 -17.07 10.07 -18.59
CA GLN A 159 -17.41 11.50 -18.56
C GLN A 159 -16.39 12.32 -19.35
N LYS A 160 -16.59 13.64 -19.45
CA LYS A 160 -15.67 14.54 -20.14
C LYS A 160 -14.50 14.93 -19.23
N TRP A 161 -13.29 14.53 -19.62
CA TRP A 161 -12.06 14.77 -18.86
C TRP A 161 -11.06 15.65 -19.60
N HIS A 162 -10.26 16.41 -18.86
CA HIS A 162 -8.89 16.73 -19.26
C HIS A 162 -8.02 15.51 -18.96
N THR A 163 -7.38 14.95 -19.99
CA THR A 163 -6.58 13.71 -19.85
C THR A 163 -5.13 13.95 -20.22
N VAL A 164 -4.23 13.40 -19.41
CA VAL A 164 -2.80 13.27 -19.73
C VAL A 164 -2.46 11.79 -19.66
N HIS A 165 -1.69 11.31 -20.63
CA HIS A 165 -1.28 9.91 -20.70
C HIS A 165 0.19 9.86 -21.12
N ALA A 166 0.97 9.03 -20.43
CA ALA A 166 2.36 8.75 -20.76
C ALA A 166 2.59 7.24 -20.81
N GLU A 167 3.30 6.77 -21.82
CA GLU A 167 3.70 5.37 -21.97
C GLU A 167 5.23 5.27 -22.06
N PRO A 168 5.84 4.23 -21.47
CA PRO A 168 7.24 3.92 -21.75
C PRO A 168 7.45 3.59 -23.22
N GLU A 169 8.57 4.03 -23.80
CA GLU A 169 8.93 3.79 -25.22
C GLU A 169 8.94 2.29 -25.60
N ASN A 170 9.17 1.42 -24.61
CA ASN A 170 9.18 -0.03 -24.80
C ASN A 170 7.85 -0.72 -24.46
N HIS A 171 6.80 0.05 -24.12
CA HIS A 171 5.47 -0.42 -23.71
C HIS A 171 5.47 -1.51 -22.62
N SER A 172 6.54 -1.59 -21.81
CA SER A 172 6.81 -2.77 -20.97
C SER A 172 5.99 -2.87 -19.69
N ALA A 173 5.26 -1.83 -19.31
CA ALA A 173 4.57 -1.76 -18.02
C ALA A 173 3.14 -1.21 -18.07
N ASP A 174 2.60 -0.97 -19.28
CA ASP A 174 1.33 -0.27 -19.53
C ASP A 174 1.28 1.14 -18.90
N GLY A 175 0.73 2.13 -19.60
CA GLY A 175 0.96 3.55 -19.30
C GLY A 175 0.51 4.05 -17.93
N ILE A 176 0.70 5.35 -17.73
CA ILE A 176 0.21 6.11 -16.59
C ILE A 176 -0.67 7.26 -17.10
N ALA A 177 -1.86 7.41 -16.51
CA ALA A 177 -2.81 8.41 -16.97
C ALA A 177 -3.49 9.17 -15.84
N LEU A 178 -3.59 10.48 -16.03
CA LEU A 178 -4.30 11.40 -15.15
C LEU A 178 -5.55 11.91 -15.85
N PHE A 179 -6.69 11.77 -15.19
CA PHE A 179 -7.98 12.31 -15.59
C PHE A 179 -8.40 13.40 -14.60
N SER A 180 -8.80 14.56 -15.12
CA SER A 180 -9.22 15.70 -14.31
C SER A 180 -10.47 16.35 -14.89
N MET A 181 -11.46 16.63 -14.04
CA MET A 181 -12.63 17.44 -14.38
C MET A 181 -12.28 18.93 -14.49
N HIS A 182 -11.09 19.30 -14.02
CA HIS A 182 -10.57 20.66 -14.03
C HIS A 182 -9.44 20.82 -15.05
N PRO A 183 -9.25 22.02 -15.65
CA PRO A 183 -8.19 22.27 -16.62
C PRO A 183 -6.80 21.91 -16.09
N ILE A 184 -6.04 21.19 -16.90
CA ILE A 184 -4.63 20.89 -16.64
C ILE A 184 -3.80 21.98 -17.32
N ARG A 185 -3.23 22.88 -16.51
CA ARG A 185 -2.47 24.06 -16.96
C ARG A 185 -1.15 23.67 -17.60
N SER A 186 -0.43 22.73 -16.99
CA SER A 186 0.87 22.27 -17.49
C SER A 186 1.15 20.85 -17.02
N VAL A 187 2.03 20.17 -17.75
CA VAL A 187 2.43 18.80 -17.51
C VAL A 187 3.94 18.68 -17.68
N LYS A 188 4.58 17.92 -16.81
CA LYS A 188 5.95 17.44 -16.95
C LYS A 188 5.95 15.92 -16.76
N ILE A 189 6.51 15.23 -17.74
CA ILE A 189 6.74 13.79 -17.67
C ILE A 189 8.23 13.59 -17.44
N ALA A 190 8.58 12.80 -16.44
CA ALA A 190 9.96 12.49 -16.11
C ALA A 190 10.13 11.00 -15.86
N ARG A 191 11.30 10.48 -16.24
CA ARG A 191 11.68 9.09 -16.03
C ARG A 191 13.07 9.04 -15.40
N THR A 192 13.18 8.37 -14.26
CA THR A 192 14.50 8.04 -13.69
C THR A 192 15.11 6.85 -14.44
N SER A 193 16.44 6.74 -14.42
CA SER A 193 17.14 5.71 -15.19
C SER A 193 16.73 4.29 -14.74
N ASN A 194 16.25 3.45 -15.67
CA ASN A 194 15.71 2.11 -15.41
C ASN A 194 14.37 2.06 -14.66
N ALA A 195 13.64 3.17 -14.59
CA ALA A 195 12.26 3.15 -14.10
C ALA A 195 11.38 2.29 -15.01
N ARG A 196 10.43 1.56 -14.42
CA ARG A 196 9.43 0.80 -15.17
C ARG A 196 8.38 1.71 -15.80
N LEU A 197 7.99 2.77 -15.10
CA LEU A 197 6.96 3.71 -15.52
C LEU A 197 7.43 5.15 -15.45
N ASP A 198 6.72 6.01 -16.17
CA ASP A 198 6.89 7.46 -16.06
C ASP A 198 6.36 7.98 -14.73
N HIS A 199 6.91 9.13 -14.32
CA HIS A 199 6.36 9.98 -13.28
C HIS A 199 5.75 11.21 -13.93
N LEU A 200 4.48 11.50 -13.61
CA LEU A 200 3.71 12.58 -14.20
C LEU A 200 3.46 13.64 -13.13
N THR A 201 3.97 14.84 -13.37
CA THR A 201 3.68 16.05 -12.61
C THR A 201 2.72 16.93 -13.42
N ALA A 202 1.57 17.28 -12.86
CA ALA A 202 0.59 18.15 -13.51
C ALA A 202 0.17 19.31 -12.60
N ILE A 203 -0.05 20.48 -13.18
CA ILE A 203 -0.65 21.62 -12.49
C ILE A 203 -2.12 21.73 -12.90
N VAL A 204 -3.02 21.69 -11.92
CA VAL A 204 -4.47 21.64 -12.12
C VAL A 204 -5.12 22.89 -11.54
N ASP A 205 -6.00 23.52 -12.32
CA ASP A 205 -6.75 24.72 -11.93
C ASP A 205 -8.18 24.36 -11.54
N ALA A 206 -8.43 24.15 -10.24
CA ALA A 206 -9.75 23.83 -9.70
C ALA A 206 -10.42 25.05 -9.03
N PRO A 207 -11.74 25.01 -8.81
CA PRO A 207 -12.46 26.09 -8.12
C PRO A 207 -11.94 26.42 -6.73
N GLY A 208 -11.32 25.46 -6.04
CA GLY A 208 -10.70 25.66 -4.72
C GLY A 208 -9.30 26.25 -4.74
N GLY A 209 -8.67 26.35 -5.91
CA GLY A 209 -7.29 26.81 -6.07
C GLY A 209 -6.50 25.98 -7.07
N THR A 210 -5.33 26.50 -7.44
CA THR A 210 -4.35 25.77 -8.26
C THR A 210 -3.55 24.83 -7.38
N PHE A 211 -3.36 23.59 -7.82
CA PHE A 211 -2.57 22.59 -7.11
C PHE A 211 -1.74 21.71 -8.04
N GLN A 212 -0.71 21.07 -7.48
CA GLN A 212 0.15 20.13 -8.19
C GLN A 212 -0.27 18.69 -7.90
N VAL A 213 -0.31 17.87 -8.95
CA VAL A 213 -0.59 16.44 -8.88
C VAL A 213 0.64 15.68 -9.30
N GLU A 214 1.11 14.78 -8.44
CA GLU A 214 2.10 13.76 -8.78
C GLU A 214 1.40 12.42 -8.97
N LEU A 215 1.50 11.83 -10.16
CA LEU A 215 1.03 10.48 -10.42
C LEU A 215 2.25 9.58 -10.69
N THR A 216 2.38 8.51 -9.92
CA THR A 216 3.63 7.74 -9.85
C THR A 216 3.43 6.26 -9.54
N HIS A 217 4.39 5.43 -9.95
CA HIS A 217 4.46 4.01 -9.60
C HIS A 217 5.93 3.59 -9.44
N PRO A 218 6.55 3.87 -8.28
CA PRO A 218 7.92 3.45 -7.97
C PRO A 218 8.07 1.93 -8.04
N CYS A 219 9.26 1.47 -8.43
CA CYS A 219 9.62 0.06 -8.48
C CYS A 219 9.32 -0.65 -7.14
N PRO A 220 8.80 -1.89 -7.18
CA PRO A 220 8.60 -2.67 -5.97
C PRO A 220 9.94 -2.95 -5.26
N PRO A 221 9.91 -3.28 -3.95
CA PRO A 221 11.11 -3.57 -3.17
C PRO A 221 11.70 -4.95 -3.51
N VAL A 222 11.97 -5.24 -4.79
CA VAL A 222 12.59 -6.49 -5.24
C VAL A 222 14.13 -6.36 -5.25
N PRO A 223 14.88 -7.44 -4.99
CA PRO A 223 16.32 -7.44 -5.15
C PRO A 223 16.73 -6.95 -6.55
N GLY A 224 17.67 -6.01 -6.61
CA GLY A 224 18.11 -5.37 -7.86
C GLY A 224 17.46 -4.02 -8.17
N TRP A 225 16.28 -3.71 -7.62
CA TRP A 225 15.59 -2.42 -7.88
C TRP A 225 15.63 -1.46 -6.69
N LEU A 226 16.24 -1.82 -5.56
CA LEU A 226 16.24 -0.98 -4.35
C LEU A 226 16.85 0.41 -4.55
N HIS A 227 17.93 0.51 -5.35
CA HIS A 227 18.53 1.81 -5.68
C HIS A 227 17.58 2.66 -6.50
N GLN A 228 16.95 2.05 -7.50
CA GLN A 228 16.03 2.73 -8.41
C GLN A 228 14.77 3.21 -7.69
N ARG A 229 14.15 2.32 -6.92
CA ARG A 229 13.04 2.63 -6.02
C ARG A 229 13.35 3.81 -5.11
N ARG A 230 14.55 3.86 -4.53
CA ARG A 230 14.98 5.00 -3.69
C ARG A 230 15.06 6.30 -4.49
N ALA A 231 15.54 6.26 -5.73
CA ALA A 231 15.59 7.44 -6.60
C ALA A 231 14.18 7.94 -6.94
N GLU A 232 13.24 7.04 -7.25
CA GLU A 232 11.83 7.36 -7.55
C GLU A 232 11.10 7.94 -6.31
N LEU A 233 11.33 7.40 -5.12
CA LEU A 233 10.77 7.97 -3.89
C LEU A 233 11.37 9.34 -3.55
N ASN A 234 12.66 9.54 -3.82
CA ASN A 234 13.28 10.86 -3.69
C ASN A 234 12.70 11.86 -4.70
N GLN A 235 12.37 11.42 -5.92
CA GLN A 235 11.74 12.27 -6.93
C GLN A 235 10.40 12.82 -6.43
N ILE A 236 9.57 11.99 -5.77
CA ILE A 236 8.32 12.45 -5.13
C ILE A 236 8.62 13.51 -4.07
N SER A 237 9.62 13.27 -3.21
CA SER A 237 9.99 14.24 -2.17
C SER A 237 10.44 15.57 -2.77
N THR A 238 11.31 15.53 -3.78
CA THR A 238 11.79 16.74 -4.47
C THR A 238 10.64 17.48 -5.14
N ALA A 239 9.75 16.78 -5.84
CA ALA A 239 8.60 17.37 -6.51
C ALA A 239 7.67 18.06 -5.51
N ALA A 240 7.44 17.44 -4.35
CA ALA A 240 6.64 18.03 -3.27
C ALA A 240 7.29 19.29 -2.68
N THR A 241 8.57 19.22 -2.28
CA THR A 241 9.25 20.34 -1.60
C THR A 241 9.61 21.51 -2.51
N SER A 242 9.66 21.29 -3.83
CA SER A 242 9.97 22.33 -4.81
C SER A 242 8.74 22.96 -5.45
N SER A 243 7.53 22.47 -5.08
CA SER A 243 6.30 23.02 -5.61
C SER A 243 5.99 24.39 -5.01
N ASN A 244 5.46 25.27 -5.85
CA ASN A 244 4.85 26.53 -5.41
C ASN A 244 3.33 26.37 -5.14
N TRP A 245 2.81 25.15 -5.22
CA TRP A 245 1.39 24.84 -5.11
C TRP A 245 1.17 23.73 -4.07
N PRO A 246 -0.01 23.67 -3.43
CA PRO A 246 -0.39 22.51 -2.63
C PRO A 246 -0.28 21.23 -3.45
N VAL A 247 0.25 20.16 -2.85
CA VAL A 247 0.62 18.93 -3.57
C VAL A 247 -0.31 17.78 -3.21
N VAL A 248 -0.76 17.04 -4.23
CA VAL A 248 -1.46 15.76 -4.10
C VAL A 248 -0.66 14.70 -4.83
N VAL A 249 -0.34 13.59 -4.16
CA VAL A 249 0.34 12.44 -4.78
C VAL A 249 -0.64 11.27 -4.86
N LEU A 250 -0.77 10.69 -6.05
CA LEU A 250 -1.56 9.50 -6.35
C LEU A 250 -0.61 8.40 -6.83
N GLY A 251 -0.69 7.20 -6.28
CA GLY A 251 0.18 6.14 -6.77
C GLY A 251 0.11 4.80 -6.07
N ASP A 252 0.53 3.77 -6.78
CA ASP A 252 0.99 2.52 -6.20
C ASP A 252 2.44 2.77 -5.80
N LEU A 253 2.64 3.07 -4.52
CA LEU A 253 3.96 3.47 -4.03
C LEU A 253 4.84 2.25 -3.73
N ASN A 254 4.29 1.03 -3.79
CA ASN A 254 4.96 -0.19 -3.33
C ASN A 254 5.55 -0.03 -1.90
N GLU A 255 4.89 0.77 -1.08
CA GLU A 255 5.29 1.14 0.28
C GLU A 255 4.16 0.86 1.24
N THR A 256 4.50 0.45 2.46
CA THR A 256 3.51 0.31 3.54
C THR A 256 3.83 1.27 4.68
N PRO A 257 2.86 1.61 5.54
CA PRO A 257 3.07 2.49 6.70
C PRO A 257 4.20 2.03 7.63
N TYR A 258 4.52 0.74 7.60
CA TYR A 258 5.48 0.07 8.46
C TYR A 258 6.93 0.20 7.97
N GLY A 259 7.14 0.62 6.72
CA GLY A 259 8.45 0.68 6.07
C GLY A 259 9.31 1.87 6.49
N ALA A 260 10.63 1.69 6.50
CA ALA A 260 11.59 2.78 6.73
C ALA A 260 11.59 3.81 5.59
N SER A 261 11.50 3.34 4.35
CA SER A 261 11.44 4.18 3.16
C SER A 261 10.16 5.02 3.11
N TRP A 262 9.02 4.45 3.51
CA TRP A 262 7.77 5.19 3.72
C TRP A 262 7.91 6.35 4.71
N ARG A 263 8.41 6.07 5.93
CA ARG A 263 8.62 7.12 6.94
C ARG A 263 9.58 8.19 6.44
N ARG A 264 10.61 7.80 5.70
CA ARG A 264 11.54 8.74 5.09
C ARG A 264 10.84 9.62 4.06
N LEU A 265 10.06 9.05 3.16
CA LEU A 265 9.27 9.78 2.16
C LEU A 265 8.40 10.85 2.82
N LEU A 266 7.56 10.48 3.79
CA LEU A 266 6.68 11.45 4.46
C LEU A 266 7.50 12.55 5.16
N LYS A 267 8.57 12.18 5.87
CA LYS A 267 9.43 13.13 6.57
C LYS A 267 10.13 14.11 5.63
N THR A 268 10.66 13.65 4.49
CA THR A 268 11.44 14.51 3.58
C THR A 268 10.58 15.29 2.62
N SER A 269 9.33 14.88 2.39
CA SER A 269 8.40 15.57 1.49
C SER A 269 7.46 16.54 2.20
N GLY A 270 7.24 16.37 3.52
CA GLY A 270 6.21 17.09 4.25
C GLY A 270 4.79 16.58 3.96
N LEU A 271 4.65 15.54 3.13
CA LEU A 271 3.37 14.94 2.79
C LEU A 271 2.82 14.10 3.95
N SER A 272 1.49 14.02 4.02
CA SER A 272 0.75 13.16 4.94
C SER A 272 -0.09 12.16 4.15
N ALA A 273 -0.13 10.91 4.61
CA ALA A 273 -0.93 9.88 3.97
C ALA A 273 -2.39 9.94 4.41
N THR A 274 -3.32 9.89 3.45
CA THR A 274 -4.75 9.83 3.77
C THR A 274 -5.14 8.46 4.32
N GLY A 275 -5.74 8.44 5.51
CA GLY A 275 -6.10 7.23 6.24
C GLY A 275 -7.60 6.90 6.17
N PRO A 276 -8.04 5.73 6.69
CA PRO A 276 -7.26 4.80 7.51
C PRO A 276 -6.27 3.95 6.70
N LEU A 277 -5.03 3.81 7.19
CA LEU A 277 -3.96 3.07 6.50
C LEU A 277 -3.99 1.53 6.72
N GLY A 278 -4.91 1.04 7.55
CA GLY A 278 -5.01 -0.39 7.89
C GLY A 278 -5.73 -1.25 6.84
N THR A 279 -6.46 -0.63 5.89
CA THR A 279 -7.25 -1.36 4.90
C THR A 279 -6.41 -1.68 3.66
N PRO A 280 -6.17 -2.97 3.35
CA PRO A 280 -5.25 -3.35 2.29
C PRO A 280 -5.85 -3.19 0.90
N THR A 281 -4.96 -2.97 -0.06
CA THR A 281 -5.28 -2.78 -1.48
C THR A 281 -4.72 -3.90 -2.35
N TRP A 282 -3.68 -4.62 -1.89
CA TRP A 282 -3.03 -5.71 -2.63
C TRP A 282 -2.62 -6.89 -1.73
N PRO A 283 -2.66 -8.15 -2.20
CA PRO A 283 -3.34 -8.58 -3.41
C PRO A 283 -4.83 -8.74 -3.12
N SER A 284 -5.67 -8.28 -4.05
CA SER A 284 -7.11 -8.54 -4.07
C SER A 284 -7.41 -9.94 -4.61
N GLN A 285 -6.52 -10.48 -5.44
CA GLN A 285 -6.61 -11.83 -6.01
C GLN A 285 -5.22 -12.36 -6.38
N LEU A 286 -5.09 -13.68 -6.50
CA LEU A 286 -3.92 -14.35 -7.05
C LEU A 286 -4.38 -15.31 -8.15
N LYS A 287 -3.99 -15.04 -9.41
CA LYS A 287 -4.40 -15.83 -10.59
C LYS A 287 -5.93 -16.01 -10.69
N GLY A 288 -6.69 -14.94 -10.41
CA GLY A 288 -8.15 -14.95 -10.43
C GLY A 288 -8.83 -15.48 -9.16
N VAL A 289 -8.08 -16.03 -8.20
CA VAL A 289 -8.61 -16.50 -6.92
C VAL A 289 -8.60 -15.35 -5.92
N LEU A 290 -9.77 -15.03 -5.34
CA LEU A 290 -9.90 -13.97 -4.34
C LEU A 290 -8.98 -14.20 -3.13
N VAL A 291 -8.23 -13.17 -2.74
CA VAL A 291 -7.42 -13.18 -1.52
C VAL A 291 -8.20 -12.45 -0.41
N PRO A 292 -8.38 -13.06 0.78
CA PRO A 292 -8.97 -12.39 1.93
C PRO A 292 -8.19 -11.12 2.28
N GLN A 293 -8.88 -10.00 2.49
CA GLN A 293 -8.24 -8.73 2.81
C GLN A 293 -7.31 -8.82 4.04
N CYS A 294 -7.63 -9.64 5.04
CA CYS A 294 -6.76 -9.81 6.22
C CYS A 294 -5.37 -10.40 5.92
N LEU A 295 -5.10 -10.84 4.68
CA LEU A 295 -3.79 -11.32 4.21
C LEU A 295 -3.08 -10.32 3.28
N GLY A 296 -3.73 -9.19 2.97
CA GLY A 296 -3.20 -8.16 2.09
C GLY A 296 -2.45 -7.05 2.83
N ILE A 297 -1.79 -6.20 2.06
CA ILE A 297 -1.08 -5.01 2.49
C ILE A 297 -1.59 -3.77 1.75
N ARG A 298 -1.34 -2.60 2.34
CA ARG A 298 -1.68 -1.29 1.78
C ARG A 298 -0.47 -0.76 1.02
N ILE A 299 -0.53 -0.72 -0.32
CA ILE A 299 0.56 -0.18 -1.17
C ILE A 299 0.12 0.93 -2.13
N ASP A 300 -1.18 1.08 -2.35
CA ASP A 300 -1.74 2.19 -3.12
C ASP A 300 -2.09 3.35 -2.18
N HIS A 301 -1.67 4.57 -2.49
CA HIS A 301 -1.79 5.71 -1.56
C HIS A 301 -2.24 6.99 -2.25
N ILE A 302 -2.92 7.82 -1.48
CA ILE A 302 -3.12 9.23 -1.78
C ILE A 302 -2.44 10.01 -0.66
N LEU A 303 -1.37 10.73 -0.99
CA LEU A 303 -0.66 11.61 -0.06
C LEU A 303 -1.03 13.06 -0.36
N VAL A 304 -1.10 13.89 0.67
CA VAL A 304 -1.44 15.30 0.54
C VAL A 304 -0.44 16.19 1.27
N GLY A 305 -0.18 17.37 0.73
CA GLY A 305 0.59 18.44 1.36
C GLY A 305 -0.07 18.98 2.63
N PRO A 306 0.67 19.76 3.44
CA PRO A 306 0.18 20.28 4.71
C PRO A 306 -1.05 21.19 4.60
N GLU A 307 -1.24 21.84 3.45
CA GLU A 307 -2.34 22.77 3.16
C GLU A 307 -3.69 22.06 2.95
N TRP A 308 -3.65 20.76 2.69
CA TRP A 308 -4.84 19.96 2.42
C TRP A 308 -5.42 19.37 3.69
N GLU A 309 -6.72 19.51 3.87
CA GLU A 309 -7.54 18.68 4.73
C GLU A 309 -8.12 17.50 3.94
N ALA A 310 -8.46 16.43 4.65
CA ALA A 310 -8.91 15.19 4.03
C ALA A 310 -10.01 14.50 4.84
N GLY A 311 -10.98 13.94 4.14
CA GLY A 311 -11.91 12.97 4.68
C GLY A 311 -11.29 11.58 4.83
N PRO A 312 -12.04 10.60 5.34
CA PRO A 312 -11.57 9.22 5.39
C PRO A 312 -11.43 8.64 3.97
N LEU A 313 -10.27 8.05 3.70
CA LEU A 313 -10.01 7.30 2.49
C LEU A 313 -10.86 6.01 2.45
N LYS A 314 -11.47 5.76 1.31
CA LYS A 314 -12.26 4.57 1.01
C LYS A 314 -11.47 3.65 0.09
N VAL A 315 -11.46 2.35 0.42
CA VAL A 315 -11.00 1.30 -0.49
C VAL A 315 -12.21 0.76 -1.24
N GLY A 316 -12.15 0.79 -2.57
CA GLY A 316 -13.23 0.42 -3.46
C GLY A 316 -13.39 -1.09 -3.66
N PRO A 317 -14.26 -1.47 -4.61
CA PRO A 317 -14.61 -2.86 -4.86
C PRO A 317 -13.44 -3.66 -5.43
N LYS A 318 -13.60 -4.98 -5.51
CA LYS A 318 -12.67 -5.83 -6.25
C LYS A 318 -12.90 -5.59 -7.74
N ILE A 319 -11.83 -5.29 -8.47
CA ILE A 319 -11.86 -5.07 -9.93
C ILE A 319 -11.10 -6.20 -10.64
N THR A 320 -10.87 -6.07 -11.95
CA THR A 320 -10.08 -7.07 -12.71
C THR A 320 -8.61 -7.12 -12.30
N SER A 321 -8.06 -6.00 -11.83
CA SER A 321 -6.73 -5.90 -11.23
C SER A 321 -6.58 -6.75 -9.97
N ASP A 322 -5.36 -7.15 -9.64
CA ASP A 322 -4.99 -7.64 -8.31
C ASP A 322 -4.86 -6.51 -7.27
N HIS A 323 -5.08 -5.25 -7.65
CA HIS A 323 -5.26 -4.13 -6.74
C HIS A 323 -6.73 -3.79 -6.50
N ARG A 324 -6.98 -2.98 -5.48
CA ARG A 324 -8.27 -2.31 -5.23
C ARG A 324 -8.11 -0.80 -5.44
N PRO A 325 -9.05 -0.15 -6.13
CA PRO A 325 -9.02 1.30 -6.30
C PRO A 325 -9.30 2.00 -4.97
N ILE A 326 -8.88 3.26 -4.86
CA ILE A 326 -9.01 4.07 -3.64
C ILE A 326 -9.59 5.44 -3.97
N ARG A 327 -10.32 6.03 -3.02
CA ARG A 327 -10.99 7.34 -3.15
C ARG A 327 -10.86 8.12 -1.85
N VAL A 328 -10.62 9.42 -1.94
CA VAL A 328 -10.66 10.34 -0.81
C VAL A 328 -11.26 11.68 -1.25
N GLU A 329 -11.91 12.36 -0.32
CA GLU A 329 -12.34 13.75 -0.49
C GLU A 329 -11.31 14.64 0.19
N ILE A 330 -10.80 15.63 -0.55
CA ILE A 330 -9.77 16.58 -0.08
C ILE A 330 -10.22 18.01 -0.36
N TRP A 331 -9.81 18.95 0.48
CA TRP A 331 -10.06 20.37 0.31
C TRP A 331 -8.91 21.16 0.93
N LEU A 332 -8.65 22.36 0.43
CA LEU A 332 -7.67 23.23 1.06
C LEU A 332 -8.23 23.75 2.39
N GLY A 333 -7.42 23.66 3.45
CA GLY A 333 -7.76 24.22 4.75
C GLY A 333 -7.67 25.75 4.74
N ASP A 334 -8.35 26.38 5.70
CA ASP A 334 -8.20 27.81 5.94
C ASP A 334 -6.74 28.08 6.36
N GLN A 335 -6.00 28.82 5.54
CA GLN A 335 -4.68 29.28 5.95
C GLN A 335 -4.91 30.35 7.01
N GLU A 336 -4.57 30.08 8.28
CA GLU A 336 -4.37 31.17 9.23
C GLU A 336 -3.25 32.05 8.65
N GLU A 337 -3.60 33.27 8.23
CA GLU A 337 -2.62 34.31 7.91
C GLU A 337 -1.76 34.53 9.15
N THR A 338 -0.57 33.93 9.20
CA THR A 338 0.43 34.19 10.25
C THR A 338 1.24 35.44 9.96
#